data_AF-A0A6C0J1F5-F1
#
_entry.id   AF-A0A6C0J1F5-F1
#
_cell.length_a   1.000
_cell.length_b   1.000
_cell.length_c   1.000
_cell.angle_alpha   90.00
_cell.angle_beta   90.00
_cell.angle_gamma   90.00
#
_symmetry.space_group_name_H-M   'P 1'
#
loop_
_entity.id
_entity.type
_entity.pdbx_description
1 polymer ?
#
loop_
_entity_poly.entity_id
_entity_poly.type
_entity_poly.pdbx_seq_one_letter_code
_entity_poly.pdbx_strand_id
1 'polypeptide(L)'
;MKTKNIIKGYYGIMDLDVTNIDPQFRADAIRQHYEDIKNYKYEQSNLKPHLRYENTIGRIQNMHEIDAKFAKKRKEKHDIEQLIRNKIYNEAKLK
;
A
#
# COMPACT_ATOMS: atom_id res chain seq x y z
N MET A 1 11.78 11.25 3.98
CA MET A 1 13.05 10.85 3.35
C MET A 1 12.83 10.77 1.85
N LYS A 2 13.52 11.57 1.02
CA LYS A 2 13.47 11.41 -0.44
C LYS A 2 14.25 10.15 -0.78
N THR A 3 13.56 9.10 -1.23
CA THR A 3 14.15 7.87 -1.75
C THR A 3 14.78 8.14 -3.12
N LYS A 4 15.91 8.86 -3.16
CA LYS A 4 16.59 9.28 -4.40
C LYS A 4 16.93 8.10 -5.33
N ASN A 5 16.97 6.89 -4.81
CA ASN A 5 17.36 5.67 -5.54
C ASN A 5 16.19 4.73 -5.84
N ILE A 6 14.94 5.11 -5.54
CA ILE A 6 13.78 4.26 -5.82
C ILE A 6 12.99 4.89 -6.97
N ILE A 7 12.93 4.19 -8.10
CA ILE A 7 12.08 4.54 -9.24
C ILE A 7 10.75 3.84 -9.08
N LYS A 8 9.65 4.61 -9.09
CA LYS A 8 8.31 4.07 -8.86
C LYS A 8 7.91 3.06 -9.93
N GLY A 9 7.32 1.96 -9.48
CA GLY A 9 6.66 0.96 -10.31
C GLY A 9 5.26 1.39 -10.71
N TYR A 10 4.47 0.42 -11.19
CA TYR A 10 3.08 0.65 -11.59
C TYR A 10 2.24 -0.61 -11.41
N TYR A 11 1.28 -0.57 -10.49
CA TYR A 11 0.39 -1.68 -10.15
C TYR A 11 1.14 -3.01 -9.94
N GLY A 12 1.05 -3.94 -10.89
CA GLY A 12 1.72 -5.24 -10.84
C GLY A 12 3.24 -5.19 -11.00
N ILE A 13 3.81 -4.02 -11.34
CA ILE A 13 5.26 -3.82 -11.42
C ILE A 13 5.74 -3.12 -10.16
N MET A 14 6.71 -3.76 -9.49
CA MET A 14 7.31 -3.28 -8.24
C MET A 14 8.18 -2.04 -8.47
N ASP A 15 8.44 -1.28 -7.41
CA ASP A 15 9.43 -0.20 -7.45
C ASP A 15 10.83 -0.76 -7.74
N LEU A 16 11.60 -0.07 -8.58
CA LEU A 16 13.00 -0.39 -8.85
C LEU A 16 13.89 0.34 -7.85
N ASP A 17 14.63 -0.40 -7.03
CA ASP A 17 15.71 0.14 -6.19
C ASP A 17 17.06 0.04 -6.90
N VAL A 18 17.66 1.20 -7.19
CA VAL A 18 18.96 1.30 -7.87
C VAL A 18 20.15 1.48 -6.93
N THR A 19 19.94 1.38 -5.60
CA THR A 19 20.97 1.66 -4.59
C THR A 19 22.21 0.76 -4.77
N ASN A 20 22.01 -0.53 -5.01
CA ASN A 20 23.08 -1.53 -5.13
C ASN A 20 23.43 -1.89 -6.59
N ILE A 21 22.85 -1.17 -7.55
CA ILE A 21 23.18 -1.37 -8.97
C ILE A 21 24.46 -0.59 -9.25
N ASP A 22 25.41 -1.25 -9.94
CA ASP A 22 26.62 -0.61 -10.44
C ASP A 22 26.24 0.66 -11.24
N PRO A 23 26.84 1.82 -10.96
CA PRO A 23 26.58 3.06 -11.68
C PRO A 23 26.54 2.92 -13.21
N GLN A 24 27.37 2.05 -13.80
CA GLN A 24 27.39 1.81 -15.24
C GLN A 24 26.09 1.20 -15.77
N PHE A 25 25.43 0.34 -14.99
CA PHE A 25 24.20 -0.36 -15.41
C PHE A 25 22.92 0.33 -14.94
N ARG A 26 23.00 1.38 -14.12
CA ARG A 26 21.82 2.08 -13.59
C ARG A 26 20.94 2.65 -14.69
N ALA A 27 21.53 3.26 -15.71
CA ALA A 27 20.77 3.86 -16.82
C ALA A 27 19.95 2.79 -17.57
N ASP A 28 20.57 1.64 -17.85
CA ASP A 28 19.90 0.52 -18.52
C ASP A 28 18.82 -0.13 -17.65
N ALA A 29 19.07 -0.31 -16.35
CA ALA A 29 18.07 -0.85 -15.42
C ALA A 29 16.83 0.07 -15.35
N ILE A 30 17.04 1.39 -15.25
CA ILE A 30 15.95 2.37 -15.24
C ILE A 30 15.19 2.36 -16.57
N ARG A 31 15.91 2.31 -17.70
CA ARG A 31 15.31 2.24 -19.03
C ARG A 31 14.45 0.98 -19.19
N GLN A 32 14.97 -0.18 -18.80
CA GLN A 32 14.25 -1.44 -18.86
C GLN A 32 12.98 -1.39 -18.01
N HIS A 33 13.07 -0.87 -16.79
CA HIS A 33 11.93 -0.72 -15.88
C HIS A 33 10.79 0.12 -16.48
N TYR A 34 11.12 1.20 -17.19
CA TYR A 34 10.10 1.99 -17.89
C TYR A 34 9.47 1.25 -19.08
N GLU A 35 10.25 0.48 -19.84
CA GLU A 35 9.70 -0.36 -20.92
C GLU A 35 8.82 -1.48 -20.34
N ASP A 36 9.18 -2.08 -19.21
CA ASP A 36 8.34 -3.07 -18.53
C ASP A 36 6.99 -2.45 -18.13
N ILE A 37 7.00 -1.23 -17.56
CA ILE A 37 5.76 -0.49 -17.23
C ILE A 37 4.90 -0.25 -18.46
N LYS A 38 5.51 0.13 -19.57
CA LYS A 38 4.82 0.39 -20.83
C LYS A 38 4.21 -0.90 -21.41
N ASN A 39 4.98 -1.99 -21.43
CA ASN A 39 4.53 -3.29 -21.90
C ASN A 39 3.37 -3.81 -21.05
N TYR A 40 3.49 -3.73 -19.73
CA TYR A 40 2.41 -4.11 -18.82
C TYR A 40 1.13 -3.30 -19.06
N LYS A 41 1.22 -1.98 -19.24
CA LYS A 41 0.04 -1.16 -19.55
C LYS A 41 -0.62 -1.59 -20.86
N TYR A 42 0.18 -1.91 -21.87
CA TYR A 42 -0.32 -2.43 -23.14
C TYR A 42 -1.02 -3.78 -22.96
N GLU A 43 -0.37 -4.75 -22.31
CA GLU A 43 -0.96 -6.06 -21.99
C GLU A 43 -2.28 -5.93 -21.21
N GLN A 44 -2.32 -5.10 -20.17
CA GLN A 44 -3.54 -4.86 -19.39
C GLN A 44 -4.67 -4.26 -20.24
N SER A 45 -4.35 -3.39 -21.19
CA SER A 45 -5.35 -2.82 -22.09
C SER A 45 -5.98 -3.88 -23.02
N ASN A 46 -5.20 -4.88 -23.42
CA ASN A 46 -5.63 -5.99 -24.26
C ASN A 46 -6.44 -7.05 -23.50
N LEU A 47 -6.35 -7.10 -22.17
CA LEU A 47 -7.17 -8.00 -21.37
C LEU A 47 -8.64 -7.55 -21.32
N LYS A 48 -9.54 -8.53 -21.23
CA LYS A 48 -10.95 -8.28 -20.92
C LYS A 48 -11.06 -7.53 -19.58
N PRO A 49 -11.98 -6.56 -19.42
CA PRO A 49 -12.03 -5.71 -18.22
C PRO A 49 -11.98 -6.48 -16.90
N HIS A 50 -12.75 -7.57 -16.76
CA HIS A 50 -12.80 -8.37 -15.53
C HIS A 50 -11.51 -9.13 -15.20
N LEU A 51 -10.56 -9.22 -16.13
CA LEU A 51 -9.23 -9.84 -15.93
C LEU A 51 -8.14 -8.81 -15.67
N ARG A 52 -8.43 -7.51 -15.81
CA ARG A 52 -7.45 -6.44 -15.57
C ARG A 52 -7.12 -6.36 -14.08
N TYR A 53 -5.91 -5.88 -13.78
CA TYR A 53 -5.41 -5.71 -12.42
C TYR A 53 -6.39 -4.94 -11.54
N GLU A 54 -6.94 -3.82 -12.03
CA GLU A 54 -7.88 -2.96 -11.30
C GLU A 54 -9.10 -3.72 -10.78
N ASN A 55 -9.60 -4.68 -11.55
CA ASN A 55 -10.81 -5.45 -11.25
C ASN A 55 -10.53 -6.76 -10.51
N THR A 56 -9.27 -7.17 -10.41
CA THR A 56 -8.82 -8.37 -9.72
C THR A 56 -8.07 -7.99 -8.43
N ILE A 57 -6.76 -7.82 -8.50
CA ILE A 57 -5.89 -7.52 -7.36
C ILE A 57 -6.22 -6.14 -6.77
N GLY A 58 -6.42 -5.13 -7.60
CA GLY A 58 -6.78 -3.78 -7.15
C GLY A 58 -8.07 -3.76 -6.32
N ARG A 59 -9.08 -4.54 -6.74
CA ARG A 59 -10.32 -4.72 -5.98
C ARG A 59 -10.08 -5.35 -4.61
N ILE A 60 -9.26 -6.39 -4.53
CA ILE A 60 -8.94 -7.08 -3.26
C ILE A 60 -8.17 -6.15 -2.32
N GLN A 61 -7.19 -5.41 -2.84
CA GLN A 61 -6.45 -4.41 -2.08
C GLN A 61 -7.40 -3.35 -1.48
N ASN A 62 -8.32 -2.81 -2.28
CA ASN A 62 -9.32 -1.87 -1.80
C ASN A 62 -10.21 -2.46 -0.70
N MET A 63 -10.61 -3.74 -0.83
CA MET A 63 -11.38 -4.44 0.21
C MET A 63 -10.59 -4.51 1.52
N HIS A 64 -9.33 -4.94 1.48
CA HIS A 64 -8.48 -4.99 2.66
C HIS A 64 -8.25 -3.62 3.31
N GLU A 65 -8.07 -2.56 2.52
CA GLU A 65 -7.92 -1.19 3.03
C GLU A 65 -9.17 -0.72 3.78
N ILE A 66 -10.35 -0.99 3.21
CA ILE A 66 -11.63 -0.68 3.83
C ILE A 66 -11.78 -1.45 5.15
N ASP A 67 -11.50 -2.75 5.14
CA ASP A 67 -11.58 -3.61 6.32
C ASP A 67 -10.64 -3.14 7.43
N ALA A 68 -9.38 -2.82 7.08
CA ALA A 68 -8.40 -2.28 8.01
C ALA A 68 -8.85 -0.95 8.61
N LYS A 69 -9.42 -0.06 7.79
CA LYS A 69 -9.97 1.23 8.26
C LYS A 69 -11.11 1.03 9.26
N PHE A 70 -12.02 0.09 9.01
CA PHE A 70 -13.11 -0.20 9.94
C PHE A 70 -12.62 -0.92 11.21
N ALA A 71 -11.66 -1.84 11.10
CA ALA A 71 -11.05 -2.50 12.24
C ALA A 71 -10.38 -1.48 13.17
N LYS A 72 -9.63 -0.51 12.61
CA LYS A 72 -9.02 0.58 13.36
C LYS A 72 -10.06 1.40 14.12
N LYS A 73 -11.16 1.81 13.46
CA LYS A 73 -12.25 2.55 14.11
C LYS A 73 -12.90 1.77 15.27
N ARG A 74 -13.12 0.47 15.09
CA ARG A 74 -13.66 -0.39 16.17
C ARG A 74 -12.73 -0.45 17.36
N LYS A 75 -11.42 -0.59 17.11
CA LYS A 75 -10.39 -0.57 18.15
C LYS A 75 -10.37 0.76 18.90
N GLU A 76 -10.33 1.89 18.18
CA GLU A 76 -10.35 3.23 18.78
C GLU A 76 -11.58 3.44 19.67
N LYS A 77 -12.77 3.02 19.22
CA LYS A 77 -13.99 3.08 20.03
C LYS A 77 -13.86 2.26 21.31
N HIS A 78 -13.37 1.02 21.19
CA HIS A 78 -13.16 0.14 22.34
C HIS A 78 -12.14 0.73 23.33
N ASP A 79 -11.05 1.32 22.84
CA ASP A 79 -10.01 1.95 23.66
C ASP A 79 -10.56 3.18 24.41
N ILE A 80 -11.43 3.98 23.77
CA ILE A 80 -12.12 5.11 24.43
C ILE A 80 -13.06 4.60 25.54
N GLU A 81 -13.85 3.57 25.27
CA GLU A 81 -14.76 2.99 26.28
C GLU A 81 -13.98 2.41 27.47
N GLN A 82 -12.83 1.76 27.21
CA GLN A 82 -11.91 1.29 28.24
C GLN A 82 -11.38 2.45 29.10
N LEU A 83 -10.95 3.55 28.47
CA LEU A 83 -10.49 4.74 29.18
C LEU A 83 -11.57 5.34 30.07
N ILE A 84 -12.81 5.42 29.58
CA ILE A 84 -13.96 5.92 30.36
C ILE A 84 -14.21 5.01 31.57
N ARG A 85 -14.26 3.68 31.37
CA ARG A 85 -14.43 2.71 32.45
C ARG A 85 -13.33 2.84 33.51
N ASN A 86 -12.07 2.97 33.09
CA ASN A 86 -10.94 3.15 33.99
C ASN A 86 -11.02 4.45 34.79
N LYS A 87 -11.45 5.57 34.17
CA LYS A 87 -11.67 6.83 34.86
C LYS A 87 -12.74 6.70 35.96
N ILE A 88 -13.89 6.12 35.62
CA ILE A 88 -14.99 5.90 36.57
C ILE A 88 -14.52 5.04 37.74
N TYR A 89 -13.81 3.94 37.48
CA TYR A 89 -13.26 3.07 38.52
C TYR A 89 -12.30 3.81 39.46
N ASN A 90 -11.38 4.61 38.91
CA ASN A 90 -10.42 5.37 39.70
C ASN A 90 -11.10 6.44 40.56
N GLU A 91 -12.07 7.17 40.01
CA GLU A 91 -12.86 8.17 40.74
C GLU A 91 -13.68 7.54 41.88
N ALA A 92 -14.26 6.36 41.65
CA ALA A 92 -14.99 5.63 42.68
C ALA A 92 -14.09 5.12 43.82
N LYS A 93 -12.80 4.86 43.57
CA LYS A 93 -11.83 4.41 44.57
C LYS A 93 -11.24 5.57 45.41
N LEU A 94 -11.33 6.79 44.92
CA LEU A 94 -10.85 8.02 45.58
C LEU A 94 -11.87 8.61 46.57
N LYS A 95 -13.12 8.15 46.54
CA LYS A 95 -14.16 8.42 47.54
C LYS A 95 -14.17 7.35 48.62
#